data_AF-A0AA36DQT1-F1
#
_entry.id   AF-A0AA36DQT1-F1
#
_cell.length_a   1.000
_cell.length_b   1.000
_cell.length_c   1.000
_cell.angle_alpha   90.00
_cell.angle_beta   90.00
_cell.angle_gamma   90.00
#
_symmetry.space_group_name_H-M   'P 1'
#
loop_
_entity.id
_entity.type
_entity.pdbx_description
1 polymer ?
#
loop_
_entity_poly.entity_id
_entity_poly.type
_entity_poly.pdbx_seq_one_letter_code
_entity_poly.pdbx_strand_id
1 'polypeptide(L)'
;MVSEPKNERSLLNYTAMHMSLSKYFEKFDCLQDKSLNCEKNADIRVPNEMVRLRLRSKADLRDQKAKPSQFEYIYQKCSAKSTTAKILDITVQYRFDRRSSYSIIYPPMIRPGGGRCSSRRNLFAYCRCLYKEKTKL
;
A
#
# COMPACT_ATOMS: atom_id res chain seq x y z
N MET A 1 -12.55 6.37 -32.71
CA MET A 1 -11.82 5.74 -31.59
C MET A 1 -11.26 6.86 -30.74
N VAL A 2 -11.63 6.93 -29.45
CA VAL A 2 -11.05 7.93 -28.54
C VAL A 2 -9.75 7.30 -28.03
N SER A 3 -8.62 7.87 -28.44
CA SER A 3 -7.31 7.48 -27.92
C SER A 3 -7.31 7.76 -26.41
N GLU A 4 -7.11 6.73 -25.60
CA GLU A 4 -6.85 6.93 -24.17
C GLU A 4 -5.67 7.89 -24.03
N PRO A 5 -5.76 8.91 -23.15
CA PRO A 5 -4.60 9.74 -22.88
C PRO A 5 -3.47 8.82 -22.43
N LYS A 6 -2.31 8.94 -23.09
CA LYS A 6 -1.09 8.25 -22.63
C LYS A 6 -0.85 8.72 -21.20
N ASN A 7 -1.24 7.90 -20.22
CA ASN A 7 -0.87 8.09 -18.84
C ASN A 7 0.66 8.00 -18.82
N GLU A 8 1.32 9.15 -18.75
CA GLU A 8 2.70 9.24 -18.30
C GLU A 8 2.71 8.68 -16.87
N ARG A 9 2.88 7.37 -16.76
CA ARG A 9 3.03 6.70 -15.47
C ARG A 9 4.26 7.30 -14.81
N SER A 10 4.08 7.89 -13.64
CA SER A 10 5.19 8.38 -12.83
C SER A 10 6.24 7.28 -12.68
N LEU A 11 7.50 7.61 -12.97
CA LEU A 11 8.64 6.73 -12.69
C LEU A 11 8.67 6.48 -11.18
N LEU A 12 8.31 5.27 -10.77
CA LEU A 12 8.27 4.89 -9.36
C LEU A 12 9.68 4.78 -8.79
N ASN A 13 9.94 5.47 -7.68
CA ASN A 13 11.16 5.31 -6.91
C ASN A 13 10.97 4.24 -5.84
N TYR A 14 11.26 2.99 -6.21
CA TYR A 14 11.13 1.83 -5.31
C TYR A 14 12.01 1.94 -4.05
N THR A 15 13.16 2.61 -4.14
CA THR A 15 14.04 2.85 -2.99
C THR A 15 13.35 3.76 -1.97
N ALA A 16 12.77 4.88 -2.43
CA ALA A 16 12.04 5.81 -1.57
C ALA A 16 10.79 5.16 -0.94
N MET A 17 10.07 4.35 -1.72
CA MET A 17 8.93 3.55 -1.21
C MET A 17 9.37 2.58 -0.12
N HIS A 18 10.45 1.83 -0.36
CA HIS A 18 11.02 0.91 0.62
C HIS A 18 11.44 1.63 1.90
N MET A 19 12.16 2.76 1.80
CA MET A 19 12.55 3.56 2.96
C MET A 19 11.33 4.05 3.76
N SER A 20 10.28 4.52 3.07
CA SER A 20 9.03 4.93 3.72
C SER A 20 8.37 3.78 4.47
N LEU A 21 8.40 2.56 3.91
CA LEU A 21 7.80 1.38 4.53
C LEU A 21 8.62 0.86 5.70
N SER A 22 9.95 0.79 5.55
CA SER A 22 10.87 0.43 6.65
C SER A 22 10.67 1.34 7.85
N LYS A 23 10.66 2.67 7.64
CA LYS A 23 10.39 3.66 8.69
C LYS A 23 9.01 3.50 9.33
N TYR A 24 8.00 3.10 8.57
CA TYR A 24 6.67 2.81 9.12
C TYR A 24 6.67 1.54 9.98
N PHE A 25 7.46 0.52 9.60
CA PHE A 25 7.58 -0.76 10.30
C PHE A 25 8.41 -0.72 11.57
N GLU A 26 9.33 0.23 11.71
CA GLU A 26 10.06 0.49 12.97
C GLU A 26 9.13 0.73 14.18
N LYS A 27 7.85 1.06 13.95
CA LYS A 27 6.85 1.24 15.01
C LYS A 27 6.26 -0.09 15.53
N PHE A 28 6.65 -1.23 14.98
CA PHE A 28 6.02 -2.52 15.21
C PHE A 28 7.05 -3.60 15.58
N ASP A 29 7.25 -3.80 16.88
CA ASP A 29 8.16 -4.82 17.44
C ASP A 29 7.78 -6.27 17.09
N CYS A 30 6.63 -6.49 16.45
CA CYS A 30 6.18 -7.82 16.04
C CYS A 30 6.74 -8.29 14.69
N LEU A 31 7.46 -7.41 13.99
CA LEU A 31 8.14 -7.71 12.73
C LEU A 31 9.65 -7.91 12.97
N GLN A 32 10.27 -8.80 12.20
CA GLN A 32 11.72 -8.96 12.23
C GLN A 32 12.38 -7.87 11.38
N ASP A 33 13.33 -7.17 11.97
CA ASP A 33 14.17 -6.21 11.27
C ASP A 33 14.84 -6.86 10.06
N LYS A 34 14.91 -6.11 8.95
CA LYS A 34 15.54 -6.51 7.69
C LYS A 34 14.90 -7.70 6.97
N SER A 35 13.71 -8.15 7.38
CA SER A 35 12.96 -9.21 6.69
C SER A 35 12.04 -8.71 5.57
N LEU A 36 11.93 -7.39 5.40
CA LEU A 36 11.08 -6.75 4.41
C LEU A 36 11.59 -6.99 3.00
N ASN A 37 10.75 -7.55 2.15
CA ASN A 37 11.01 -7.71 0.71
C ASN A 37 9.78 -7.23 -0.07
N CYS A 38 9.98 -6.43 -1.11
CA CYS A 38 8.88 -5.89 -1.90
C CYS A 38 9.02 -6.26 -3.37
N GLU A 39 7.90 -6.63 -4.00
CA GLU A 39 7.85 -6.85 -5.44
C GLU A 39 8.13 -5.55 -6.18
N LYS A 40 8.83 -5.66 -7.32
CA LYS A 40 9.05 -4.54 -8.26
C LYS A 40 7.83 -4.23 -9.14
N ASN A 41 6.71 -4.89 -8.87
CA ASN A 41 5.43 -4.62 -9.52
C ASN A 41 4.56 -3.83 -8.54
N ALA A 42 4.08 -2.68 -8.99
CA ALA A 42 3.15 -1.85 -8.22
C ALA A 42 1.97 -1.44 -9.09
N ASP A 43 0.77 -1.50 -8.52
CA ASP A 43 -0.48 -1.08 -9.16
C ASP A 43 -0.72 0.40 -8.82
N ILE A 44 -0.73 1.26 -9.83
CA ILE A 44 -0.94 2.71 -9.67
C ILE A 44 -2.41 3.01 -9.99
N ARG A 45 -3.11 3.61 -9.04
CA ARG A 45 -4.50 4.05 -9.17
C ARG A 45 -4.60 5.56 -8.98
N VAL A 46 -5.13 6.25 -9.99
CA VAL A 46 -5.35 7.70 -9.93
C VAL A 46 -6.78 7.97 -9.45
N PRO A 47 -7.00 8.80 -8.41
CA PRO A 47 -8.35 9.05 -7.88
C PRO A 47 -9.33 9.62 -8.93
N ASN A 48 -8.85 10.44 -9.87
CA ASN A 48 -9.67 10.97 -10.96
C ASN A 48 -10.19 9.90 -11.94
N GLU A 49 -9.54 8.74 -12.05
CA GLU A 49 -10.03 7.64 -12.89
C GLU A 49 -11.13 6.83 -12.18
N MET A 50 -10.99 6.62 -10.87
CA MET A 50 -11.97 5.88 -10.05
C MET A 50 -13.30 6.63 -9.90
N VAL A 51 -13.28 7.97 -9.83
CA VAL A 51 -14.51 8.80 -9.82
C VAL A 51 -15.15 8.83 -11.21
N ARG A 52 -14.35 8.91 -12.30
CA ARG A 52 -14.86 8.87 -13.68
C ARG A 52 -15.54 7.55 -14.05
N LEU A 53 -15.04 6.42 -13.55
CA LEU A 53 -15.70 5.12 -13.73
C LEU A 53 -17.08 5.04 -13.05
N ARG A 54 -17.35 5.90 -12.04
CA ARG A 54 -18.63 6.00 -11.35
C ARG A 54 -19.56 7.09 -11.91
N LEU A 55 -19.05 7.99 -12.75
CA LEU A 55 -19.84 9.01 -13.45
C LEU A 55 -20.50 8.36 -14.68
N ARG A 56 -21.74 7.90 -14.50
CA ARG A 56 -22.60 7.34 -15.54
C ARG A 56 -23.14 8.43 -16.46
N SER A 57 -22.34 8.99 -17.37
CA SER A 57 -22.79 9.45 -18.70
C SER A 57 -21.59 9.89 -19.57
N LYS A 58 -21.66 9.68 -20.90
CA LYS A 58 -20.67 10.23 -21.85
C LYS A 58 -20.77 11.76 -21.99
N ALA A 59 -21.85 12.37 -21.50
CA ALA A 59 -22.12 13.80 -21.64
C ALA A 59 -21.32 14.64 -20.62
N ASP A 60 -21.21 14.17 -19.38
CA ASP A 60 -20.49 14.90 -18.30
C ASP A 60 -18.96 14.92 -18.49
N LEU A 61 -18.42 14.03 -19.33
CA LEU A 61 -16.98 13.89 -19.55
C LEU A 61 -16.41 14.89 -20.56
N ARG A 62 -17.24 15.57 -21.37
CA ARG A 62 -16.78 16.39 -22.50
C ARG A 62 -16.25 17.78 -22.12
N ASP A 63 -16.64 18.34 -20.98
CA ASP A 63 -16.39 19.76 -20.69
C ASP A 63 -15.26 20.06 -19.70
N GLN A 64 -14.53 19.06 -19.21
CA GLN A 64 -13.43 19.31 -18.27
C GLN A 64 -12.09 18.88 -18.86
N LYS A 65 -11.27 19.87 -19.25
CA LYS A 65 -9.81 19.70 -19.36
C LYS A 65 -9.31 19.14 -18.02
N ALA A 66 -9.13 17.83 -17.97
CA ALA A 66 -8.81 17.13 -16.74
C ALA A 66 -7.43 17.59 -16.27
N LYS A 67 -7.38 18.38 -15.19
CA LYS A 67 -6.12 18.62 -14.51
C LYS A 67 -5.64 17.28 -13.95
N PRO A 68 -4.37 16.90 -14.16
CA PRO A 68 -3.85 15.69 -13.55
C PRO A 68 -3.97 15.79 -12.03
N SER A 69 -4.35 14.68 -11.40
CA SER A 69 -4.39 14.60 -9.93
C SER A 69 -3.02 14.93 -9.36
N GLN A 70 -2.98 15.72 -8.28
CA GLN A 70 -1.74 15.99 -7.55
C GLN A 70 -1.19 14.73 -6.85
N PHE A 71 -2.06 13.73 -6.65
CA PHE A 71 -1.73 12.50 -5.93
C PHE A 71 -2.01 11.26 -6.78
N GLU A 72 -1.16 10.26 -6.59
CA GLU A 72 -1.33 8.91 -7.10
C GLU A 72 -1.34 7.93 -5.93
N TYR A 73 -2.22 6.93 -6.00
CA TYR A 73 -2.23 5.86 -5.01
C TYR A 73 -1.51 4.64 -5.58
N ILE A 74 -0.51 4.14 -4.87
CA ILE A 74 0.32 3.04 -5.34
C ILE A 74 0.12 1.88 -4.39
N TYR A 75 -0.26 0.73 -4.94
CA TYR A 75 -0.41 -0.51 -4.22
C TYR A 75 0.79 -1.40 -4.51
N GLN A 76 1.57 -1.73 -3.48
CA GLN A 76 2.72 -2.61 -3.59
C GLN A 76 2.51 -3.84 -2.73
N LYS A 77 2.90 -4.99 -3.28
CA LYS A 77 2.99 -6.24 -2.53
C LYS A 77 4.38 -6.37 -1.93
N CYS A 78 4.43 -6.66 -0.64
CA CYS A 78 5.64 -6.95 0.09
C CYS A 78 5.43 -8.20 0.95
N SER A 79 6.51 -8.73 1.50
CA SER A 79 6.49 -9.75 2.53
C SER A 79 7.45 -9.37 3.65
N ALA A 80 7.14 -9.83 4.86
CA ALA A 80 8.04 -9.71 6.01
C ALA A 80 7.87 -10.93 6.92
N LYS A 81 8.87 -11.18 7.77
CA LYS A 81 8.78 -12.19 8.83
C LYS A 81 8.31 -11.54 10.13
N SER A 82 7.39 -12.19 10.82
CA SER A 82 7.05 -11.81 12.19
C SER A 82 8.07 -12.34 13.20
N THR A 83 8.05 -11.85 14.44
CA THR A 83 8.91 -12.37 15.51
C THR A 83 8.67 -13.86 15.82
N THR A 84 7.53 -14.41 15.41
CA THR A 84 7.24 -15.85 15.54
C THR A 84 7.64 -16.64 14.29
N ALA A 85 8.58 -16.11 13.48
CA ALA A 85 9.08 -16.69 12.23
C ALA A 85 8.02 -17.01 11.17
N LYS A 86 6.86 -16.32 11.20
CA LYS A 86 5.81 -16.51 10.19
C LYS A 86 5.95 -15.48 9.08
N ILE A 87 5.80 -15.94 7.85
CA ILE A 87 5.72 -15.05 6.68
C ILE A 87 4.37 -14.32 6.72
N LEU A 88 4.44 -13.01 6.50
CA LEU A 88 3.30 -12.12 6.33
C LEU A 88 3.33 -11.62 4.89
N ASP A 89 2.28 -11.87 4.12
CA ASP A 89 2.07 -11.14 2.86
C ASP A 89 1.47 -9.78 3.21
N ILE A 90 2.01 -8.72 2.62
CA ILE A 90 1.70 -7.34 2.97
C ILE A 90 1.26 -6.61 1.72
N THR A 91 0.12 -5.93 1.79
CA THR A 91 -0.29 -4.97 0.76
C THR A 91 -0.24 -3.58 1.35
N VAL A 92 0.63 -2.74 0.78
CA VAL A 92 0.85 -1.36 1.21
C VAL A 92 0.20 -0.43 0.20
N GLN A 93 -0.51 0.58 0.70
CA GLN A 93 -1.00 1.68 -0.10
C GLN A 93 -0.19 2.94 0.21
N TYR A 94 0.58 3.39 -0.78
CA TYR A 94 1.25 4.69 -0.73
C TYR A 94 0.36 5.75 -1.37
N ARG A 95 0.40 6.96 -0.83
CA ARG A 95 0.05 8.18 -1.51
C ARG A 95 1.35 8.81 -1.98
N PHE A 96 1.51 8.89 -3.30
CA PHE A 96 2.60 9.62 -3.95
C PHE A 96 2.13 11.04 -4.26
N ASP A 97 2.80 12.02 -3.67
CA ASP A 97 2.73 13.41 -4.10
C ASP A 97 3.69 13.57 -5.28
N ARG A 98 3.18 14.03 -6.42
CA ARG A 98 3.99 14.30 -7.63
C ARG A 98 5.17 15.26 -7.37
N ARG A 99 5.16 15.98 -6.24
CA ARG A 99 6.26 16.83 -5.78
C ARG A 99 7.39 16.10 -5.05
N SER A 100 7.31 14.77 -4.84
CA SER A 100 8.42 13.80 -4.55
C SER A 100 8.20 12.86 -3.37
N SER A 101 7.11 12.98 -2.59
CA SER A 101 6.98 12.22 -1.34
C SER A 101 6.09 10.99 -1.46
N TYR A 102 6.50 9.89 -0.82
CA TYR A 102 5.68 8.70 -0.60
C TYR A 102 5.23 8.69 0.85
N SER A 103 3.94 8.52 1.08
CA SER A 103 3.36 8.47 2.43
C SER A 103 2.41 7.28 2.57
N ILE A 104 2.48 6.57 3.70
CA ILE A 104 1.56 5.47 4.03
C ILE A 104 0.41 6.07 4.82
N ILE A 105 -0.75 6.18 4.18
CA ILE A 105 -1.95 6.82 4.75
C ILE A 105 -2.86 5.84 5.48
N TYR A 106 -2.77 4.54 5.18
CA TYR A 106 -3.53 3.50 5.84
C TYR A 106 -2.58 2.43 6.37
N PRO A 107 -2.88 1.82 7.54
CA PRO A 107 -2.11 0.70 8.03
C PRO A 107 -2.04 -0.41 6.97
N PRO A 108 -0.85 -0.95 6.66
CA PRO A 108 -0.71 -2.02 5.69
C PRO A 108 -1.60 -3.22 6.02
N MET A 109 -2.26 -3.72 4.98
CA MET A 109 -3.02 -4.95 5.06
C MET A 109 -2.06 -6.12 5.08
N ILE A 110 -2.34 -7.11 5.91
CA ILE A 110 -1.52 -8.30 6.03
C ILE A 110 -2.34 -9.58 5.85
N ARG A 111 -1.68 -10.63 5.38
CA ARG A 111 -2.15 -12.01 5.36
C ARG A 111 -1.12 -12.88 6.05
N PRO A 112 -1.32 -13.23 7.33
CA PRO A 112 -0.42 -14.12 8.02
C PRO A 112 -0.52 -15.55 7.46
N GLY A 113 0.62 -16.23 7.34
CA GLY A 113 0.66 -17.63 6.89
C GLY A 113 0.00 -18.66 7.83
N GLY A 114 -0.36 -18.29 9.07
CA GLY A 114 -1.10 -19.18 9.98
C GLY A 114 -1.04 -18.87 11.49
N GLY A 115 -1.72 -19.72 12.28
CA GLY A 115 -1.81 -19.70 13.76
C GLY A 115 -2.83 -18.72 14.35
N ARG A 116 -2.78 -18.52 15.68
CA ARG A 116 -3.86 -17.86 16.47
C ARG A 116 -4.20 -16.43 16.04
N CYS A 117 -3.24 -15.69 15.49
CA CYS A 117 -3.46 -14.32 15.01
C CYS A 117 -3.74 -14.22 13.50
N SER A 118 -3.96 -15.34 12.80
CA SER A 118 -4.14 -15.38 11.34
C SER A 118 -5.38 -14.65 10.83
N SER A 119 -6.41 -14.49 11.67
CA SER A 119 -7.64 -13.76 11.34
C SER A 119 -7.44 -12.24 11.30
N ARG A 120 -6.31 -11.72 11.80
CA ARG A 120 -6.03 -10.27 11.83
C ARG A 120 -5.44 -9.82 10.49
N ARG A 121 -6.20 -8.98 9.78
CA ARG A 121 -5.86 -8.46 8.44
C ARG A 121 -5.13 -7.12 8.44
N ASN A 122 -4.95 -6.51 9.61
CA ASN A 122 -4.26 -5.23 9.78
C ASN A 122 -3.04 -5.46 10.65
N LEU A 123 -1.89 -4.89 10.26
CA LEU A 123 -0.61 -5.03 10.97
C LEU A 123 -0.71 -4.66 12.45
N PHE A 124 -1.38 -3.57 12.80
CA PHE A 124 -1.56 -3.14 14.19
C PHE A 124 -2.32 -4.19 15.02
N ALA A 125 -3.44 -4.68 14.48
CA ALA A 125 -4.25 -5.68 15.16
C ALA A 125 -3.51 -7.03 15.32
N TYR A 126 -2.69 -7.38 14.33
CA TYR A 126 -1.86 -8.57 14.36
C TYR A 126 -0.74 -8.49 15.40
N CYS A 127 0.02 -7.39 15.42
CA CYS A 127 1.07 -7.17 16.42
C CYS A 127 0.49 -7.17 17.84
N ARG A 128 -0.65 -6.50 18.05
CA ARG A 128 -1.35 -6.51 19.34
C ARG A 128 -1.78 -7.92 19.76
N CYS A 129 -2.20 -8.75 18.82
CA CYS A 129 -2.53 -10.15 19.07
C CYS A 129 -1.30 -10.95 19.51
N LEU A 130 -0.18 -10.83 18.78
CA LEU A 130 1.07 -11.50 19.13
C LEU A 130 1.59 -11.09 20.51
N TYR A 131 1.51 -9.79 20.85
CA TYR A 131 1.89 -9.31 22.17
C TYR A 131 1.05 -9.96 23.27
N LYS A 132 -0.27 -10.01 23.11
CA LYS A 132 -1.18 -10.68 24.07
C LYS A 132 -0.90 -12.18 24.22
N GLU A 133 -0.50 -12.85 23.14
CA GLU A 133 -0.10 -14.27 23.21
C GLU A 133 1.21 -14.44 23.99
N LYS A 134 2.17 -13.53 23.84
CA LYS A 134 3.43 -13.55 24.61
C LYS A 134 3.23 -13.32 26.10
N THR A 135 2.32 -12.41 26.49
CA THR A 135 2.07 -12.06 27.90
C THR A 135 1.11 -13.02 28.63
N LYS A 136 0.51 -13.97 27.92
CA LYS A 136 -0.35 -15.02 28.50
C LYS A 136 0.43 -16.31 28.83
N LEU A 137 1.70 -16.35 28.46
CA LEU A 137 2.70 -17.33 28.90
C LEU A 137 3.37 -16.79 30.16
#